data_AF-H2J966-F1
#
_entry.id   AF-H2J966-F1
#
_cell.length_a   1.000
_cell.length_b   1.000
_cell.length_c   1.000
_cell.angle_alpha   90.00
_cell.angle_beta   90.00
_cell.angle_gamma   90.00
#
_symmetry.space_group_name_H-M   'P 1'
#
loop_
_entity.id
_entity.type
_entity.pdbx_description
1 polymer ?
#
loop_
_entity_poly.entity_id
_entity_poly.type
_entity_poly.pdbx_seq_one_letter_code
_entity_poly.pdbx_strand_id
1 'polypeptide(L)'
;MLISSDIDIIEQYVHEKYFDKGNLIKYLNMHSIVGSEIFSYCDKRIGRDGSTSYSNWLDDKYGYKPLSVASFIRRIPFYFYVNDYSNNHVGDLHCLISGIIREDKDENALEKLYQSLEYMLYEKKLLLTDIFCYIVSQTHHVSDAEMFFQWKHYLQLCDELGSNDYLPNCFITSYNEALEKEGLPPIIYEIGEIGIGEVSWRTGSHIEFEGTFPCDHNGQPIMKWIGLRVKNAKNVTCSQDKSSRGRLLVELTPYTTIHALNCYNNKDDEDCWYQIYAGPQTMEFDYEILKSSRKRLKYTQQDVADAIGATVRTYQKWENGETTPDGHYLLRLLNWLDIRDVQDVVRYTE
;
A
#
# COMPACT_ATOMS: atom_id res chain seq x y z
N MET A 1 -9.88 45.20 -1.70
CA MET A 1 -11.33 45.24 -1.42
C MET A 1 -11.94 44.07 -2.19
N LEU A 2 -12.72 43.24 -1.51
CA LEU A 2 -13.32 42.04 -2.10
C LEU A 2 -14.30 42.39 -3.21
N ILE A 3 -14.32 41.61 -4.28
CA ILE A 3 -15.32 41.71 -5.35
C ILE A 3 -16.50 40.78 -5.07
N SER A 4 -17.62 40.95 -5.79
CA SER A 4 -18.84 40.15 -5.57
C SER A 4 -18.58 38.64 -5.65
N SER A 5 -17.77 38.18 -6.61
CA SER A 5 -17.42 36.76 -6.73
C SER A 5 -16.64 36.20 -5.54
N ASP A 6 -15.86 37.04 -4.84
CA ASP A 6 -15.15 36.61 -3.64
C ASP A 6 -16.13 36.36 -2.49
N ILE A 7 -17.16 37.20 -2.38
CA ILE A 7 -18.21 37.07 -1.37
C ILE A 7 -19.04 35.82 -1.65
N ASP A 8 -19.35 35.54 -2.92
CA ASP A 8 -20.10 34.34 -3.31
C ASP A 8 -19.39 33.04 -2.86
N ILE A 9 -18.05 32.98 -2.97
CA ILE A 9 -17.25 31.84 -2.48
C ILE A 9 -17.38 31.71 -0.96
N ILE A 10 -17.29 32.81 -0.22
CA ILE A 10 -17.42 32.81 1.24
C ILE A 10 -18.81 32.30 1.65
N GLU A 11 -19.85 32.84 1.02
CA GLU A 11 -21.23 32.47 1.32
C GLU A 11 -21.52 31.00 1.03
N GLN A 12 -20.97 30.48 -0.06
CA GLN A 12 -21.15 29.10 -0.47
C GLN A 12 -20.42 28.09 0.43
N TYR A 13 -19.18 28.37 0.80
CA TYR A 13 -18.29 27.36 1.39
C TYR A 13 -18.01 27.53 2.88
N VAL A 14 -18.32 28.68 3.48
CA VAL A 14 -18.10 28.92 4.91
C VAL A 14 -19.40 28.70 5.67
N HIS A 15 -19.46 27.62 6.45
CA HIS A 15 -20.69 27.28 7.15
C HIS A 15 -20.85 28.09 8.46
N GLU A 16 -21.90 28.92 8.56
CA GLU A 16 -22.10 29.87 9.68
C GLU A 16 -22.25 29.22 11.05
N LYS A 17 -22.69 27.96 11.10
CA LYS A 17 -22.67 27.17 12.34
C LYS A 17 -21.28 27.13 12.98
N TYR A 18 -20.22 27.03 12.18
CA TYR A 18 -18.86 26.80 12.66
C TYR A 18 -18.02 28.08 12.64
N PHE A 19 -18.28 28.99 11.69
CA PHE A 19 -17.45 30.16 11.46
C PHE A 19 -18.25 31.47 11.39
N ASP A 20 -17.62 32.58 11.77
CA ASP A 20 -18.15 33.93 11.63
C ASP A 20 -17.73 34.54 10.28
N LYS A 21 -18.65 34.52 9.31
CA LYS A 21 -18.44 35.10 7.97
C LYS A 21 -18.16 36.61 8.01
N GLY A 22 -18.77 37.33 8.94
CA GLY A 22 -18.58 38.78 9.08
C GLY A 22 -17.16 39.13 9.48
N ASN A 23 -16.61 38.40 10.46
CA ASN A 23 -15.21 38.50 10.86
C ASN A 23 -14.28 38.15 9.69
N LEU A 24 -14.57 37.08 8.94
CA LEU A 24 -13.79 36.68 7.78
C LEU A 24 -13.74 37.79 6.71
N ILE A 25 -14.90 38.32 6.30
CA ILE A 25 -15.00 39.39 5.30
C ILE A 25 -14.27 40.66 5.78
N LYS A 26 -14.40 40.99 7.07
CA LYS A 26 -13.72 42.15 7.67
C LYS A 26 -12.20 41.99 7.61
N TYR A 27 -11.69 40.83 8.03
CA TYR A 27 -10.26 40.53 8.00
C TYR A 27 -9.70 40.61 6.57
N LEU A 28 -10.36 39.96 5.61
CA LEU A 28 -9.90 39.93 4.21
C LEU A 28 -9.91 41.31 3.53
N ASN A 29 -10.74 42.25 3.99
CA ASN A 29 -10.73 43.63 3.47
C ASN A 29 -9.62 44.50 4.08
N MET A 30 -9.15 44.17 5.29
CA MET A 30 -8.14 44.94 6.02
C MET A 30 -6.70 44.52 5.70
N HIS A 31 -6.51 43.27 5.28
CA HIS A 31 -5.19 42.67 5.09
C HIS A 31 -4.89 42.44 3.60
N SER A 32 -3.63 42.61 3.20
CA SER A 32 -3.15 42.22 1.86
C SER A 32 -2.57 40.79 1.84
N ILE A 33 -2.07 40.34 2.99
CA ILE A 33 -1.55 39.00 3.25
C ILE A 33 -2.34 38.40 4.40
N VAL A 34 -2.80 37.16 4.23
CA VAL A 34 -3.59 36.43 5.21
C VAL A 34 -2.67 35.53 6.03
N GLY A 35 -2.54 35.82 7.32
CA GLY A 35 -1.83 34.97 8.27
C GLY A 35 -2.72 33.87 8.86
N SER A 36 -2.13 32.94 9.60
CA SER A 36 -2.86 31.81 10.21
C SER A 36 -3.85 32.26 11.29
N GLU A 37 -3.66 33.44 11.88
CA GLU A 37 -4.55 33.97 12.91
C GLU A 37 -6.02 34.10 12.44
N ILE A 38 -6.25 34.20 11.13
CA ILE A 38 -7.58 34.29 10.54
C ILE A 38 -8.48 33.12 10.94
N PHE A 39 -7.92 31.90 11.05
CA PHE A 39 -8.72 30.71 11.34
C PHE A 39 -9.30 30.78 12.75
N SER A 40 -8.44 31.06 13.74
CA SER A 40 -8.86 31.25 15.13
C SER A 40 -9.76 32.48 15.32
N TYR A 41 -9.58 33.53 14.52
CA TYR A 41 -10.40 34.74 14.56
C TYR A 41 -11.84 34.51 14.08
N CYS A 42 -12.02 33.58 13.13
CA CYS A 42 -13.33 33.27 12.55
C CYS A 42 -14.02 32.07 13.23
N ASP A 43 -13.28 31.19 13.90
CA ASP A 43 -13.81 29.97 14.51
C ASP A 43 -14.70 30.25 15.73
N LYS A 44 -15.89 29.66 15.75
CA LYS A 44 -16.82 29.72 16.88
C LYS A 44 -16.54 28.67 17.95
N ARG A 45 -15.56 27.78 17.73
CA ARG A 45 -15.15 26.69 18.64
C ARG A 45 -16.30 25.74 18.97
N ILE A 46 -17.06 25.37 17.94
CA ILE A 46 -18.19 24.44 18.02
C ILE A 46 -17.76 23.05 17.48
N GLY A 47 -16.46 22.78 17.46
CA GLY A 47 -15.91 21.45 17.20
C GLY A 47 -16.29 20.46 18.30
N ARG A 48 -15.88 19.20 18.12
CA ARG A 48 -16.14 18.13 19.08
C ARG A 48 -15.54 18.49 20.44
N ASP A 49 -16.33 18.41 21.50
CA ASP A 49 -15.92 18.75 22.87
C ASP A 49 -15.38 20.18 23.04
N GLY A 50 -15.81 21.12 22.18
CA GLY A 50 -15.38 22.52 22.19
C GLY A 50 -14.02 22.77 21.52
N SER A 51 -13.55 21.82 20.70
CA SER A 51 -12.34 21.97 19.89
C SER A 51 -12.53 22.95 18.72
N THR A 52 -11.42 23.26 18.03
CA THR A 52 -11.43 24.09 16.83
C THR A 52 -12.22 23.42 15.71
N SER A 53 -12.97 24.20 14.92
CA SER A 53 -13.76 23.67 13.79
C SER A 53 -12.94 23.49 12.50
N TYR A 54 -11.66 23.90 12.50
CA TYR A 54 -10.73 23.80 11.37
C TYR A 54 -9.52 22.92 11.75
N SER A 55 -8.73 22.53 10.75
CA SER A 55 -7.50 21.76 10.97
C SER A 55 -6.49 22.55 11.81
N ASN A 56 -6.13 22.03 12.98
CA ASN A 56 -5.10 22.63 13.85
C ASN A 56 -3.71 22.72 13.19
N TRP A 57 -3.44 21.97 12.11
CA TRP A 57 -2.22 22.15 11.32
C TRP A 57 -2.13 23.55 10.71
N LEU A 58 -3.26 24.22 10.49
CA LEU A 58 -3.28 25.58 9.95
C LEU A 58 -2.75 26.63 10.94
N ASP A 59 -2.66 26.30 12.23
CA ASP A 59 -2.00 27.14 13.23
C ASP A 59 -0.48 26.93 13.26
N ASP A 60 0.02 25.87 12.62
CA ASP A 60 1.42 25.48 12.59
C ASP A 60 2.10 25.90 11.27
N LYS A 61 3.40 26.24 11.37
CA LYS A 61 4.24 26.61 10.22
C LYS A 61 4.35 25.53 9.15
N TYR A 62 4.09 24.26 9.48
CA TYR A 62 4.12 23.14 8.56
C TYR A 62 2.81 22.96 7.78
N GLY A 63 1.67 23.45 8.31
CA GLY A 63 0.36 23.29 7.68
C GLY A 63 -0.19 24.54 6.99
N TYR A 64 0.38 25.72 7.26
CA TYR A 64 -0.02 26.96 6.59
C TYR A 64 1.15 27.92 6.38
N LYS A 65 1.22 28.50 5.17
CA LYS A 65 2.11 29.61 4.82
C LYS A 65 1.24 30.82 4.48
N PRO A 66 1.57 32.05 4.93
CA PRO A 66 0.78 33.24 4.60
C PRO A 66 0.64 33.45 3.09
N LEU A 67 -0.56 33.82 2.65
CA LEU A 67 -0.92 33.95 1.23
C LEU A 67 -1.51 35.33 0.92
N SER A 68 -1.50 35.71 -0.36
CA SER A 68 -2.33 36.83 -0.82
C SER A 68 -3.82 36.55 -0.58
N VAL A 69 -4.61 37.61 -0.39
CA VAL A 69 -6.07 37.49 -0.24
C VAL A 69 -6.69 36.70 -1.40
N ALA A 70 -6.27 36.96 -2.64
CA ALA A 70 -6.79 36.25 -3.81
C ALA A 70 -6.50 34.74 -3.77
N SER A 71 -5.30 34.35 -3.37
CA SER A 71 -4.94 32.93 -3.23
C SER A 71 -5.68 32.28 -2.05
N PHE A 72 -5.85 33.01 -0.94
CA PHE A 72 -6.59 32.51 0.22
C PHE A 72 -8.06 32.24 -0.13
N ILE A 73 -8.73 33.17 -0.84
CA ILE A 73 -10.12 33.02 -1.25
C ILE A 73 -10.34 31.77 -2.09
N ARG A 74 -9.44 31.49 -3.05
CA ARG A 74 -9.50 30.26 -3.85
C ARG A 74 -9.40 28.97 -3.02
N ARG A 75 -8.83 29.03 -1.81
CA ARG A 75 -8.63 27.87 -0.92
C ARG A 75 -9.62 27.82 0.25
N ILE A 76 -10.50 28.83 0.39
CA ILE A 76 -11.60 28.84 1.37
C ILE A 76 -12.41 27.53 1.37
N PRO A 77 -12.76 26.94 0.21
CA PRO A 77 -13.50 25.68 0.18
C PRO A 77 -12.84 24.54 0.94
N PHE A 78 -11.52 24.55 1.08
CA PHE A 78 -10.76 23.50 1.75
C PHE A 78 -10.49 23.86 3.21
N TYR A 79 -10.13 25.12 3.49
CA TYR A 79 -9.82 25.58 4.84
C TYR A 79 -11.00 25.51 5.80
N PHE A 80 -12.19 25.83 5.30
CA PHE A 80 -13.42 25.93 6.10
C PHE A 80 -14.35 24.74 5.86
N TYR A 81 -13.88 23.69 5.17
CA TYR A 81 -14.62 22.45 5.06
C TYR A 81 -14.73 21.77 6.42
N VAL A 82 -15.96 21.53 6.86
CA VAL A 82 -16.26 20.73 8.06
C VAL A 82 -17.02 19.50 7.62
N ASN A 83 -16.46 18.34 7.90
CA ASN A 83 -17.08 17.10 7.45
C ASN A 83 -18.33 16.76 8.26
N ASP A 84 -19.25 16.03 7.62
CA ASP A 84 -20.41 15.47 8.29
C ASP A 84 -20.08 14.12 8.95
N TYR A 85 -19.48 14.21 10.13
CA TYR A 85 -19.14 13.06 10.95
C TYR A 85 -20.36 12.19 11.33
N SER A 86 -21.58 12.71 11.25
CA SER A 86 -22.79 11.92 11.54
C SER A 86 -23.07 10.85 10.48
N ASN A 87 -22.52 11.03 9.27
CA ASN A 87 -22.65 10.11 8.14
C ASN A 87 -21.37 9.27 7.92
N ASN A 88 -20.52 9.09 8.95
CA ASN A 88 -19.24 8.39 8.88
C ASN A 88 -18.26 8.94 7.82
N HIS A 89 -18.45 10.18 7.40
CA HIS A 89 -17.46 10.89 6.61
C HIS A 89 -16.38 11.43 7.57
N VAL A 90 -15.17 10.89 7.44
CA VAL A 90 -14.06 11.18 8.37
C VAL A 90 -12.87 11.86 7.69
N GLY A 91 -12.87 11.99 6.37
CA GLY A 91 -11.80 12.65 5.63
C GLY A 91 -11.95 14.17 5.62
N ASP A 92 -10.87 14.91 5.81
CA ASP A 92 -10.85 16.37 5.72
C ASP A 92 -9.43 16.88 5.39
N LEU A 93 -9.26 18.19 5.39
CA LEU A 93 -7.95 18.82 5.17
C LEU A 93 -6.94 18.42 6.26
N HIS A 94 -7.39 18.17 7.50
CA HIS A 94 -6.51 17.73 8.58
C HIS A 94 -5.90 16.36 8.28
N CYS A 95 -6.69 15.41 7.78
CA CYS A 95 -6.18 14.09 7.36
C CYS A 95 -5.11 14.21 6.27
N LEU A 96 -5.37 14.98 5.20
CA LEU A 96 -4.42 15.10 4.08
C LEU A 96 -3.11 15.76 4.51
N ILE A 97 -3.17 16.84 5.29
CA ILE A 97 -1.95 17.50 5.81
C ILE A 97 -1.19 16.56 6.76
N SER A 98 -1.90 15.82 7.62
CA SER A 98 -1.29 14.82 8.51
C SER A 98 -0.50 13.75 7.74
N GLY A 99 -1.06 13.25 6.64
CA GLY A 99 -0.39 12.27 5.78
C GLY A 99 0.90 12.83 5.19
N ILE A 100 0.86 14.05 4.67
CA ILE A 100 2.03 14.73 4.11
C ILE A 100 3.13 14.91 5.15
N ILE A 101 2.79 15.36 6.36
CA ILE A 101 3.76 15.63 7.42
C ILE A 101 4.39 14.33 7.96
N ARG A 102 3.62 13.23 8.06
CA ARG A 102 4.11 11.94 8.55
C ARG A 102 5.14 11.29 7.62
N GLU A 103 5.04 11.53 6.32
CA GLU A 103 5.86 10.88 5.30
C GLU A 103 7.19 11.64 5.04
N ASP A 104 7.61 12.55 5.93
CA ASP A 104 8.86 13.33 5.92
C ASP A 104 9.13 14.03 4.57
N LYS A 105 8.45 15.16 4.34
CA LYS A 105 8.28 15.70 2.97
C LYS A 105 8.76 17.12 2.74
N ASP A 106 9.49 17.21 1.61
CA ASP A 106 9.49 18.26 0.58
C ASP A 106 8.77 19.56 0.98
N GLU A 107 9.52 20.66 1.04
CA GLU A 107 9.01 22.00 1.37
C GLU A 107 7.84 22.47 0.48
N ASN A 108 7.64 21.82 -0.68
CA ASN A 108 6.57 22.11 -1.65
C ASN A 108 5.37 21.16 -1.58
N ALA A 109 5.37 20.12 -0.74
CA ALA A 109 4.29 19.14 -0.70
C ALA A 109 2.92 19.76 -0.36
N LEU A 110 2.91 20.75 0.54
CA LEU A 110 1.69 21.48 0.90
C LEU A 110 1.11 22.28 -0.27
N GLU A 111 1.97 22.90 -1.08
CA GLU A 111 1.51 23.65 -2.26
C GLU A 111 1.00 22.70 -3.35
N LYS A 112 1.66 21.56 -3.54
CA LYS A 112 1.18 20.49 -4.43
C LYS A 112 -0.20 19.97 -4.01
N LEU A 113 -0.46 19.84 -2.70
CA LEU A 113 -1.78 19.50 -2.18
C LEU A 113 -2.82 20.53 -2.59
N TYR A 114 -2.59 21.82 -2.34
CA TYR A 114 -3.58 22.84 -2.69
C TYR A 114 -3.81 22.95 -4.20
N GLN A 115 -2.77 22.84 -5.02
CA GLN A 115 -2.94 22.80 -6.47
C GLN A 115 -3.78 21.59 -6.92
N SER A 116 -3.61 20.43 -6.27
CA SER A 116 -4.41 19.24 -6.52
C SER A 116 -5.88 19.44 -6.13
N LEU A 117 -6.12 20.05 -4.96
CA LEU A 117 -7.47 20.38 -4.50
C LEU A 117 -8.16 21.41 -5.41
N GLU A 118 -7.45 22.45 -5.82
CA GLU A 118 -7.94 23.46 -6.77
C GLU A 118 -8.31 22.82 -8.11
N TYR A 119 -7.46 21.95 -8.65
CA TYR A 119 -7.74 21.17 -9.87
C TYR A 119 -9.00 20.32 -9.73
N MET A 120 -9.11 19.54 -8.65
CA MET A 120 -10.25 18.65 -8.41
C MET A 120 -11.57 19.42 -8.26
N LEU A 121 -11.58 20.51 -7.50
CA LEU A 121 -12.79 21.30 -7.27
C LEU A 121 -13.16 22.16 -8.48
N TYR A 122 -12.20 22.89 -9.04
CA TYR A 122 -12.51 23.92 -10.03
C TYR A 122 -12.47 23.41 -11.46
N GLU A 123 -11.59 22.47 -11.80
CA GLU A 123 -11.49 21.93 -13.16
C GLU A 123 -12.33 20.67 -13.32
N LYS A 124 -12.20 19.69 -12.41
CA LYS A 124 -12.99 18.45 -12.45
C LYS A 124 -14.40 18.57 -11.88
N LYS A 125 -14.69 19.68 -11.18
CA LYS A 125 -16.00 19.94 -10.55
C LYS A 125 -16.43 18.84 -9.56
N LEU A 126 -15.46 18.20 -8.89
CA LEU A 126 -15.74 17.21 -7.86
C LEU A 126 -16.34 17.89 -6.62
N LEU A 127 -17.23 17.18 -5.92
CA LEU A 127 -17.77 17.64 -4.65
C LEU A 127 -16.68 17.59 -3.58
N LEU A 128 -16.69 18.53 -2.63
CA LEU A 128 -15.73 18.53 -1.52
C LEU A 128 -15.82 17.23 -0.71
N THR A 129 -17.02 16.69 -0.53
CA THR A 129 -17.23 15.40 0.13
C THR A 129 -16.47 14.27 -0.57
N ASP A 130 -16.52 14.23 -1.91
CA ASP A 130 -15.82 13.22 -2.70
C ASP A 130 -14.31 13.42 -2.62
N ILE A 131 -13.83 14.67 -2.76
CA ILE A 131 -12.41 15.02 -2.66
C ILE A 131 -11.81 14.52 -1.34
N PHE A 132 -12.50 14.73 -0.22
CA PHE A 132 -11.96 14.37 1.09
C PHE A 132 -12.25 12.92 1.49
N CYS A 133 -13.33 12.30 1.00
CA CYS A 133 -13.75 10.98 1.47
C CYS A 133 -13.50 9.85 0.48
N TYR A 134 -13.22 10.11 -0.81
CA TYR A 134 -13.08 9.04 -1.81
C TYR A 134 -11.98 8.04 -1.44
N ILE A 135 -10.76 8.51 -1.17
CA ILE A 135 -9.63 7.64 -0.76
C ILE A 135 -9.94 6.88 0.52
N VAL A 136 -10.54 7.54 1.51
CA VAL A 136 -10.97 6.89 2.76
C VAL A 136 -12.01 5.80 2.49
N SER A 137 -12.94 6.03 1.55
CA SER A 137 -13.94 5.06 1.14
C SER A 137 -13.37 3.88 0.34
N GLN A 138 -12.17 4.06 -0.23
CA GLN A 138 -11.44 3.04 -0.97
C GLN A 138 -10.60 2.16 -0.05
N THR A 139 -9.95 2.72 0.97
CA THR A 139 -8.95 2.01 1.80
C THR A 139 -9.38 1.76 3.24
N HIS A 140 -10.39 2.48 3.73
CA HIS A 140 -10.73 2.60 5.15
C HIS A 140 -9.64 3.25 6.02
N HIS A 141 -8.63 3.87 5.39
CA HIS A 141 -7.56 4.58 6.08
C HIS A 141 -7.68 6.09 5.86
N VAL A 142 -7.44 6.83 6.94
CA VAL A 142 -7.30 8.28 6.88
C VAL A 142 -5.83 8.64 6.71
N SER A 143 -5.57 9.83 6.16
CA SER A 143 -4.22 10.38 6.01
C SER A 143 -3.31 9.65 5.01
N ASP A 144 -3.89 8.98 4.01
CA ASP A 144 -3.16 8.37 2.90
C ASP A 144 -2.90 9.42 1.80
N ALA A 145 -1.84 10.21 2.00
CA ALA A 145 -1.50 11.30 1.09
C ALA A 145 -0.91 10.79 -0.22
N GLU A 146 -0.16 9.67 -0.18
CA GLU A 146 0.36 9.03 -1.39
C GLU A 146 -0.78 8.63 -2.33
N MET A 147 -1.78 7.90 -1.83
CA MET A 147 -2.87 7.45 -2.69
C MET A 147 -3.75 8.60 -3.17
N PHE A 148 -3.86 9.69 -2.38
CA PHE A 148 -4.49 10.93 -2.85
C PHE A 148 -3.77 11.54 -4.06
N PHE A 149 -2.42 11.59 -4.04
CA PHE A 149 -1.66 12.10 -5.18
C PHE A 149 -1.69 11.15 -6.38
N GLN A 150 -1.73 9.84 -6.15
CA GLN A 150 -2.00 8.86 -7.22
C GLN A 150 -3.37 9.09 -7.85
N TRP A 151 -4.40 9.39 -7.05
CA TRP A 151 -5.73 9.72 -7.58
C TRP A 151 -5.73 11.03 -8.37
N LYS A 152 -5.02 12.06 -7.90
CA LYS A 152 -4.81 13.26 -8.70
C LYS A 152 -4.17 12.94 -10.06
N HIS A 153 -3.15 12.08 -10.09
CA HIS A 153 -2.51 11.68 -11.33
C HIS A 153 -3.47 10.89 -12.24
N TYR A 154 -4.25 9.96 -11.68
CA TYR A 154 -5.30 9.25 -12.40
C TYR A 154 -6.31 10.20 -13.07
N LEU A 155 -6.72 11.27 -12.39
CA LEU A 155 -7.62 12.27 -12.99
C LEU A 155 -6.98 13.02 -14.17
N GLN A 156 -5.65 13.13 -14.23
CA GLN A 156 -4.96 13.70 -15.40
C GLN A 156 -4.89 12.69 -16.54
N LEU A 157 -4.61 11.42 -16.24
CA LEU A 157 -4.68 10.34 -17.23
C LEU A 157 -6.09 10.23 -17.81
N CYS A 158 -7.14 10.48 -17.01
CA CYS A 158 -8.52 10.53 -17.50
C CYS A 158 -8.72 11.63 -18.55
N ASP A 159 -8.11 12.80 -18.38
CA ASP A 159 -8.18 13.89 -19.36
C ASP A 159 -7.50 13.52 -20.68
N GLU A 160 -6.33 12.88 -20.59
CA GLU A 160 -5.56 12.42 -21.75
C GLU A 160 -6.31 11.31 -22.52
N LEU A 161 -6.92 10.39 -21.78
CA LEU A 161 -7.69 9.26 -22.32
C LEU A 161 -9.13 9.62 -22.73
N GLY A 162 -9.61 10.82 -22.42
CA GLY A 162 -11.01 11.21 -22.61
C GLY A 162 -12.01 10.42 -21.76
N SER A 163 -11.57 9.92 -20.60
CA SER A 163 -12.40 9.22 -19.62
C SER A 163 -13.06 10.21 -18.65
N ASN A 164 -14.31 9.92 -18.25
CA ASN A 164 -15.04 10.69 -17.25
C ASN A 164 -15.29 9.91 -15.95
N ASP A 165 -14.64 8.74 -15.77
CA ASP A 165 -14.77 7.95 -14.55
C ASP A 165 -13.78 8.44 -13.48
N TYR A 166 -14.17 9.50 -12.76
CA TYR A 166 -13.31 10.14 -11.76
C TYR A 166 -13.31 9.44 -10.39
N LEU A 167 -14.31 8.60 -10.13
CA LEU A 167 -14.52 7.93 -8.85
C LEU A 167 -14.74 6.42 -9.07
N PRO A 168 -13.77 5.72 -9.70
CA PRO A 168 -13.93 4.31 -9.99
C PRO A 168 -14.17 3.50 -8.72
N ASN A 169 -14.93 2.41 -8.83
CA ASN A 169 -15.27 1.59 -7.67
C ASN A 169 -14.03 0.94 -7.03
N CYS A 170 -13.09 0.47 -7.84
CA CYS A 170 -11.76 0.01 -7.41
C CYS A 170 -10.70 0.93 -8.03
N PHE A 171 -10.21 1.88 -7.22
CA PHE A 171 -9.22 2.87 -7.63
C PHE A 171 -7.94 2.21 -8.16
N ILE A 172 -7.36 1.27 -7.40
CA ILE A 172 -6.05 0.69 -7.75
C ILE A 172 -6.05 -0.06 -9.09
N THR A 173 -7.15 -0.77 -9.41
CA THR A 173 -7.33 -1.45 -10.69
C THR A 173 -7.42 -0.41 -11.81
N SER A 174 -8.30 0.59 -11.65
CA SER A 174 -8.56 1.59 -12.68
C SER A 174 -7.34 2.47 -12.95
N TYR A 175 -6.54 2.75 -11.91
CA TYR A 175 -5.31 3.49 -12.04
C TYR A 175 -4.25 2.70 -12.82
N ASN A 176 -4.05 1.42 -12.53
CA ASN A 176 -3.15 0.58 -13.32
C ASN A 176 -3.59 0.43 -14.78
N GLU A 177 -4.91 0.33 -15.04
CA GLU A 177 -5.42 0.33 -16.41
C GLU A 177 -5.12 1.64 -17.14
N ALA A 178 -5.27 2.79 -16.47
CA ALA A 178 -4.97 4.09 -17.05
C ALA A 178 -3.48 4.24 -17.34
N LEU A 179 -2.61 3.81 -16.41
CA LEU A 179 -1.15 3.79 -16.60
C LEU A 179 -0.77 2.97 -17.83
N GLU A 180 -1.26 1.74 -17.95
CA GLU A 180 -0.93 0.87 -19.08
C GLU A 180 -1.43 1.43 -20.42
N LYS A 181 -2.60 2.09 -20.46
CA LYS A 181 -3.13 2.71 -21.69
C LYS A 181 -2.26 3.85 -22.20
N GLU A 182 -1.65 4.62 -21.29
CA GLU A 182 -0.68 5.67 -21.62
C GLU A 182 0.77 5.14 -21.76
N GLY A 183 0.97 3.81 -21.74
CA GLY A 183 2.28 3.19 -21.87
C GLY A 183 3.21 3.41 -20.66
N LEU A 184 2.64 3.79 -19.52
CA LEU A 184 3.34 3.94 -18.25
C LEU A 184 3.40 2.59 -17.51
N PRO A 185 4.44 2.35 -16.69
CA PRO A 185 4.54 1.13 -15.91
C PRO A 185 3.41 1.07 -14.86
N PRO A 186 2.71 -0.07 -14.71
CA PRO A 186 1.74 -0.25 -13.64
C PRO A 186 2.43 -0.39 -12.29
N ILE A 187 1.68 -0.17 -11.21
CA ILE A 187 2.10 -0.48 -9.85
C ILE A 187 2.00 -1.99 -9.62
N ILE A 188 3.06 -2.57 -9.08
CA ILE A 188 3.06 -3.95 -8.58
C ILE A 188 2.76 -3.92 -7.08
N TYR A 189 1.64 -4.49 -6.70
CA TYR A 189 1.18 -4.52 -5.32
C TYR A 189 1.79 -5.71 -4.59
N GLU A 190 2.76 -5.43 -3.74
CA GLU A 190 3.42 -6.42 -2.88
C GLU A 190 2.46 -6.98 -1.82
N ILE A 191 2.78 -8.18 -1.32
CA ILE A 191 2.09 -8.74 -0.17
C ILE A 191 2.53 -8.03 1.11
N GLY A 192 1.62 -7.88 2.05
CA GLY A 192 1.93 -7.43 3.40
C GLY A 192 2.02 -8.60 4.38
N GLU A 193 2.57 -8.32 5.56
CA GLU A 193 2.62 -9.28 6.65
C GLU A 193 1.23 -9.68 7.13
N ILE A 194 1.03 -10.96 7.41
CA ILE A 194 -0.18 -11.54 8.01
C ILE A 194 0.04 -11.81 9.50
N GLY A 195 -0.82 -11.25 10.35
CA GLY A 195 -0.75 -11.44 11.80
C GLY A 195 0.51 -10.84 12.43
N ILE A 196 1.34 -11.67 13.07
CA ILE A 196 2.58 -11.26 13.76
C ILE A 196 3.79 -11.55 12.86
N GLY A 197 3.91 -10.80 11.75
CA GLY A 197 5.10 -10.82 10.90
C GLY A 197 5.26 -12.02 9.95
N GLU A 198 4.22 -12.83 9.77
CA GLU A 198 4.27 -13.94 8.80
C GLU A 198 4.04 -13.42 7.39
N VAL A 199 4.59 -14.10 6.38
CA VAL A 199 4.39 -13.73 4.96
C VAL A 199 3.12 -14.37 4.38
N SER A 200 2.74 -15.53 4.91
CA SER A 200 1.53 -16.25 4.49
C SER A 200 1.05 -17.21 5.58
N TRP A 201 -0.23 -17.59 5.53
CA TRP A 201 -0.77 -18.67 6.36
C TRP A 201 -1.19 -19.85 5.49
N ARG A 202 -0.73 -21.05 5.85
CA ARG A 202 -1.12 -22.29 5.17
C ARG A 202 -2.09 -23.10 6.03
N THR A 203 -3.25 -23.40 5.46
CA THR A 203 -4.23 -24.32 6.06
C THR A 203 -4.58 -25.43 5.08
N GLY A 204 -3.98 -26.61 5.28
CA GLY A 204 -4.17 -27.77 4.41
C GLY A 204 -3.73 -27.51 2.97
N SER A 205 -4.70 -27.53 2.04
CA SER A 205 -4.52 -27.29 0.61
C SER A 205 -4.66 -25.82 0.20
N HIS A 206 -4.63 -24.89 1.14
CA HIS A 206 -4.75 -23.45 0.86
C HIS A 206 -3.59 -22.67 1.48
N ILE A 207 -3.12 -21.65 0.77
CA ILE A 207 -2.22 -20.61 1.28
C ILE A 207 -2.89 -19.27 1.13
N GLU A 208 -2.82 -18.46 2.18
CA GLU A 208 -3.43 -17.14 2.28
C GLU A 208 -2.35 -16.07 2.41
N PHE A 209 -2.53 -14.97 1.68
CA PHE A 209 -1.68 -13.78 1.70
C PHE A 209 -2.50 -12.55 2.09
N GLU A 210 -1.90 -11.61 2.80
CA GLU A 210 -2.49 -10.29 3.08
C GLU A 210 -1.92 -9.24 2.13
N GLY A 211 -2.71 -8.24 1.76
CA GLY A 211 -2.24 -7.15 0.91
C GLY A 211 -3.38 -6.41 0.26
N THR A 212 -3.03 -5.49 -0.64
CA THR A 212 -3.99 -4.75 -1.45
C THR A 212 -3.85 -5.27 -2.88
N PHE A 213 -4.83 -6.06 -3.33
CA PHE A 213 -4.78 -6.83 -4.55
C PHE A 213 -5.76 -6.26 -5.60
N PRO A 214 -5.29 -5.78 -6.75
CA PRO A 214 -6.20 -5.34 -7.80
C PRO A 214 -7.01 -6.54 -8.33
N CYS A 215 -8.32 -6.34 -8.45
CA CYS A 215 -9.27 -7.31 -8.99
C CYS A 215 -9.98 -6.75 -10.21
N ASP A 216 -10.41 -7.64 -11.10
CA ASP A 216 -11.27 -7.30 -12.22
C ASP A 216 -12.72 -7.07 -11.77
N HIS A 217 -13.61 -6.74 -12.73
CA HIS A 217 -15.03 -6.50 -12.47
C HIS A 217 -15.79 -7.74 -11.94
N ASN A 218 -15.22 -8.93 -12.06
CA ASN A 218 -15.79 -10.17 -11.52
C ASN A 218 -15.22 -10.52 -10.14
N GLY A 219 -14.35 -9.67 -9.57
CA GLY A 219 -13.67 -9.93 -8.31
C GLY A 219 -12.48 -10.89 -8.43
N GLN A 220 -12.02 -11.18 -9.65
CA GLN A 220 -10.86 -12.05 -9.86
C GLN A 220 -9.55 -11.26 -9.76
N PRO A 221 -8.54 -11.75 -9.03
CA PRO A 221 -7.29 -11.04 -8.86
C PRO A 221 -6.53 -10.92 -10.19
N ILE A 222 -6.04 -9.71 -10.49
CA ILE A 222 -5.27 -9.41 -11.69
C ILE A 222 -3.79 -9.68 -11.39
N MET A 223 -3.39 -10.95 -11.53
CA MET A 223 -2.07 -11.44 -11.09
C MET A 223 -0.86 -10.70 -11.68
N LYS A 224 -0.98 -10.08 -12.86
CA LYS A 224 0.12 -9.31 -13.48
C LYS A 224 0.52 -8.05 -12.69
N TRP A 225 -0.34 -7.58 -11.80
CA TRP A 225 -0.10 -6.41 -10.95
C TRP A 225 0.09 -6.77 -9.48
N ILE A 226 0.18 -8.06 -9.16
CA ILE A 226 0.38 -8.54 -7.79
C ILE A 226 1.80 -9.05 -7.69
N GLY A 227 2.48 -8.74 -6.58
CA GLY A 227 3.81 -9.24 -6.24
C GLY A 227 3.85 -10.74 -5.92
N LEU A 228 3.04 -11.56 -6.60
CA LEU A 228 2.95 -13.00 -6.47
C LEU A 228 3.03 -13.66 -7.85
N ARG A 229 3.99 -14.58 -8.02
CA ARG A 229 4.06 -15.49 -9.16
C ARG A 229 3.54 -16.85 -8.74
N VAL A 230 2.30 -17.15 -9.13
CA VAL A 230 1.64 -18.42 -8.86
C VAL A 230 1.59 -19.25 -10.15
N LYS A 231 2.12 -20.47 -10.11
CA LYS A 231 2.02 -21.44 -11.23
C LYS A 231 1.31 -22.70 -10.76
N ASN A 232 0.55 -23.34 -11.66
CA ASN A 232 -0.13 -24.62 -11.43
C ASN A 232 -1.02 -24.67 -10.17
N ALA A 233 -1.59 -23.55 -9.74
CA ALA A 233 -2.62 -23.53 -8.70
C ALA A 233 -3.93 -24.09 -9.25
N LYS A 234 -4.73 -24.70 -8.37
CA LYS A 234 -6.08 -25.16 -8.74
C LYS A 234 -7.01 -23.96 -8.93
N ASN A 235 -6.90 -22.97 -8.04
CA ASN A 235 -7.66 -21.74 -8.10
C ASN A 235 -6.92 -20.62 -7.35
N VAL A 236 -7.20 -19.37 -7.70
CA VAL A 236 -6.75 -18.18 -6.97
C VAL A 236 -7.95 -17.25 -6.80
N THR A 237 -8.27 -16.87 -5.57
CA THR A 237 -9.41 -15.99 -5.26
C THR A 237 -8.99 -14.86 -4.35
N CYS A 238 -9.69 -13.74 -4.40
CA CYS A 238 -9.43 -12.60 -3.53
C CYS A 238 -10.70 -12.20 -2.77
N SER A 239 -10.55 -11.89 -1.48
CA SER A 239 -11.58 -11.25 -0.66
C SER A 239 -11.14 -9.82 -0.35
N GLN A 240 -11.28 -8.94 -1.34
CA GLN A 240 -11.03 -7.52 -1.20
C GLN A 240 -12.30 -6.73 -1.46
N ASP A 241 -12.49 -5.68 -0.66
CA ASP A 241 -13.46 -4.63 -0.96
C ASP A 241 -12.74 -3.42 -1.56
N LYS A 242 -13.12 -3.02 -2.78
CA LYS A 242 -12.56 -1.86 -3.49
C LYS A 242 -11.03 -1.86 -3.55
N SER A 243 -10.36 -0.89 -2.93
CA SER A 243 -8.89 -0.77 -2.85
C SER A 243 -8.38 -0.94 -1.42
N SER A 244 -9.16 -1.62 -0.58
CA SER A 244 -8.78 -1.88 0.80
C SER A 244 -7.87 -3.10 0.90
N ARG A 245 -7.24 -3.25 2.06
CA ARG A 245 -6.46 -4.44 2.36
C ARG A 245 -7.39 -5.66 2.45
N GLY A 246 -7.06 -6.71 1.72
CA GLY A 246 -7.83 -7.95 1.66
C GLY A 246 -6.96 -9.20 1.81
N ARG A 247 -7.55 -10.34 1.44
CA ARG A 247 -6.88 -11.64 1.43
C ARG A 247 -6.84 -12.20 0.03
N LEU A 248 -5.72 -12.82 -0.33
CA LEU A 248 -5.59 -13.62 -1.54
C LEU A 248 -5.37 -15.07 -1.14
N LEU A 249 -6.23 -15.95 -1.63
CA LEU A 249 -6.24 -17.38 -1.33
C LEU A 249 -5.81 -18.17 -2.56
N VAL A 250 -4.78 -18.99 -2.41
CA VAL A 250 -4.31 -19.91 -3.44
C VAL A 250 -4.67 -21.35 -3.04
N GLU A 251 -5.45 -22.03 -3.86
CA GLU A 251 -5.73 -23.46 -3.71
C GLU A 251 -4.61 -24.27 -4.39
N LEU A 252 -3.91 -25.07 -3.60
CA LEU A 252 -2.70 -25.78 -3.99
C LEU A 252 -2.99 -27.07 -4.74
N THR A 253 -2.11 -27.40 -5.68
CA THR A 253 -1.94 -28.72 -6.27
C THR A 253 -0.55 -29.25 -5.93
N PRO A 254 -0.27 -30.55 -6.16
CA PRO A 254 1.08 -31.10 -6.00
C PRO A 254 2.16 -30.42 -6.85
N TYR A 255 1.78 -29.64 -7.86
CA TYR A 255 2.68 -28.96 -8.79
C TYR A 255 2.73 -27.43 -8.58
N THR A 256 2.02 -26.90 -7.58
CA THR A 256 1.92 -25.45 -7.37
C THR A 256 3.24 -24.86 -6.89
N THR A 257 3.71 -23.80 -7.53
CA THR A 257 4.84 -22.99 -7.03
C THR A 257 4.37 -21.56 -6.81
N ILE A 258 4.82 -20.95 -5.72
CA ILE A 258 4.49 -19.56 -5.38
C ILE A 258 5.78 -18.82 -5.03
N HIS A 259 6.01 -17.70 -5.72
CA HIS A 259 7.05 -16.75 -5.35
C HIS A 259 6.42 -15.41 -4.99
N ALA A 260 6.98 -14.74 -4.00
CA ALA A 260 6.58 -13.39 -3.60
C ALA A 260 7.72 -12.40 -3.82
N LEU A 261 7.37 -11.20 -4.28
CA LEU A 261 8.29 -10.09 -4.46
C LEU A 261 8.54 -9.43 -3.10
N ASN A 262 9.82 -9.18 -2.76
CA ASN A 262 10.28 -8.31 -1.69
C ASN A 262 9.77 -8.62 -0.26
N CYS A 263 9.14 -9.77 -0.05
CA CYS A 263 8.49 -10.11 1.22
C CYS A 263 9.45 -10.28 2.42
N TYR A 264 10.77 -10.33 2.17
CA TYR A 264 11.81 -10.37 3.20
C TYR A 264 12.84 -9.25 3.02
N ASN A 265 12.60 -8.30 2.10
CA ASN A 265 13.51 -7.20 1.83
C ASN A 265 13.39 -6.11 2.89
N ASN A 266 14.49 -5.46 3.20
CA ASN A 266 14.49 -4.12 3.79
C ASN A 266 14.29 -3.07 2.69
N LYS A 267 13.95 -1.83 3.09
CA LYS A 267 13.65 -0.73 2.16
C LYS A 267 14.78 -0.40 1.17
N ASP A 268 16.02 -0.73 1.51
CA ASP A 268 17.20 -0.40 0.69
C ASP A 268 17.71 -1.60 -0.13
N ASP A 269 17.07 -2.77 -0.03
CA ASP A 269 17.48 -3.98 -0.73
C ASP A 269 17.00 -3.97 -2.19
N GLU A 270 17.79 -4.59 -3.09
CA GLU A 270 17.38 -4.79 -4.48
C GLU A 270 16.17 -5.73 -4.59
N ASP A 271 15.29 -5.45 -5.56
CA ASP A 271 14.08 -6.27 -5.79
C ASP A 271 14.42 -7.76 -5.96
N CYS A 272 13.78 -8.61 -5.15
CA CYS A 272 14.05 -10.04 -5.11
C CYS A 272 12.76 -10.87 -5.04
N TRP A 273 12.73 -11.96 -5.79
CA TRP A 273 11.63 -12.94 -5.76
C TRP A 273 12.01 -14.11 -4.85
N TYR A 274 11.23 -14.30 -3.79
CA TYR A 274 11.41 -15.37 -2.82
C TYR A 274 10.42 -16.49 -3.06
N GLN A 275 10.90 -17.73 -3.06
CA GLN A 275 10.01 -18.89 -3.16
C GLN A 275 9.34 -19.15 -1.80
N ILE A 276 8.01 -18.94 -1.75
CA ILE A 276 7.19 -19.12 -0.55
C ILE A 276 6.63 -20.54 -0.47
N TYR A 277 6.36 -21.15 -1.63
CA TYR A 277 5.83 -22.49 -1.68
C TYR A 277 6.32 -23.24 -2.93
N ALA A 278 6.64 -24.52 -2.74
CA ALA A 278 6.73 -25.49 -3.81
C ALA A 278 5.82 -26.69 -3.49
N GLY A 279 5.23 -27.24 -4.54
CA GLY A 279 4.44 -28.45 -4.46
C GLY A 279 5.37 -29.66 -4.33
N PRO A 280 4.94 -30.75 -3.68
CA PRO A 280 5.78 -31.94 -3.52
C PRO A 280 6.23 -32.58 -4.84
N GLN A 281 5.57 -32.31 -5.97
CA GLN A 281 5.99 -32.79 -7.29
C GLN A 281 6.90 -31.80 -8.05
N THR A 282 7.26 -30.67 -7.44
CA THR A 282 8.25 -29.70 -7.94
C THR A 282 9.52 -29.67 -7.08
N MET A 283 9.71 -30.70 -6.26
CA MET A 283 10.81 -30.82 -5.30
C MET A 283 11.65 -32.04 -5.65
N GLU A 284 12.96 -31.85 -5.64
CA GLU A 284 13.95 -32.92 -5.72
C GLU A 284 14.95 -32.79 -4.57
N PHE A 285 15.60 -33.90 -4.22
CA PHE A 285 16.67 -33.87 -3.23
C PHE A 285 17.91 -33.19 -3.82
N ASP A 286 18.34 -32.08 -3.22
CA ASP A 286 19.63 -31.48 -3.53
C ASP A 286 20.74 -32.31 -2.89
N TYR A 287 21.42 -33.12 -3.70
CA TYR A 287 22.53 -33.92 -3.19
C TYR A 287 23.82 -33.11 -2.95
N GLU A 288 23.96 -31.93 -3.58
CA GLU A 288 25.18 -31.14 -3.51
C GLU A 288 25.40 -30.56 -2.09
N ILE A 289 24.31 -30.31 -1.37
CA ILE A 289 24.31 -29.83 0.01
C ILE A 289 25.03 -30.78 0.98
N LEU A 290 25.00 -32.09 0.70
CA LEU A 290 25.64 -33.09 1.56
C LEU A 290 27.16 -32.89 1.52
N LYS A 291 27.70 -32.74 0.32
CA LYS A 291 29.13 -32.57 0.08
C LYS A 291 29.62 -31.22 0.56
N SER A 292 28.86 -30.15 0.33
CA SER A 292 29.20 -28.81 0.79
C SER A 292 29.21 -28.74 2.32
N SER A 293 28.17 -29.26 2.98
CA SER A 293 28.04 -29.29 4.44
C SER A 293 29.11 -30.15 5.10
N ARG A 294 29.38 -31.35 4.55
CA ARG A 294 30.45 -32.22 5.05
C ARG A 294 31.81 -31.52 4.98
N LYS A 295 32.14 -30.89 3.85
CA LYS A 295 33.40 -30.16 3.68
C LYS A 295 33.52 -28.97 4.63
N ARG A 296 32.43 -28.21 4.82
CA ARG A 296 32.35 -27.10 5.79
C ARG A 296 32.70 -27.57 7.21
N LEU A 297 32.20 -28.74 7.60
CA LEU A 297 32.45 -29.36 8.91
C LEU A 297 33.76 -30.16 9.00
N LYS A 298 34.53 -30.24 7.89
CA LYS A 298 35.81 -30.95 7.79
C LYS A 298 35.72 -32.46 8.06
N TYR A 299 34.58 -33.08 7.75
CA TYR A 299 34.40 -34.52 7.86
C TYR A 299 34.85 -35.26 6.59
N THR A 300 35.34 -36.48 6.76
CA THR A 300 35.50 -37.45 5.68
C THR A 300 34.17 -38.14 5.38
N GLN A 301 34.07 -38.81 4.23
CA GLN A 301 32.88 -39.61 3.89
C GLN A 301 32.67 -40.76 4.89
N GLN A 302 33.76 -41.30 5.45
CA GLN A 302 33.72 -42.33 6.48
C GLN A 302 33.11 -41.80 7.77
N ASP A 303 33.54 -40.62 8.23
CA ASP A 303 33.04 -40.03 9.49
C ASP A 303 31.52 -39.83 9.45
N VAL A 304 30.99 -39.34 8.32
CA VAL A 304 29.54 -39.14 8.16
C VAL A 304 28.81 -40.48 8.09
N ALA A 305 29.32 -41.44 7.31
CA ALA A 305 28.70 -42.75 7.17
C ALA A 305 28.61 -43.49 8.52
N ASP A 306 29.68 -43.48 9.31
CA ASP A 306 29.71 -44.09 10.64
C ASP A 306 28.74 -43.40 11.60
N ALA A 307 28.70 -42.07 11.59
CA ALA A 307 27.81 -41.30 12.46
C ALA A 307 26.32 -41.54 12.17
N ILE A 308 25.94 -41.65 10.89
CA ILE A 308 24.54 -41.90 10.51
C ILE A 308 24.20 -43.39 10.43
N GLY A 309 25.15 -44.30 10.68
CA GLY A 309 24.95 -45.75 10.60
C GLY A 309 24.62 -46.23 9.17
N ALA A 310 25.28 -45.65 8.17
CA ALA A 310 25.23 -46.08 6.77
C ALA A 310 26.58 -46.68 6.35
N THR A 311 26.61 -47.40 5.23
CA THR A 311 27.90 -47.77 4.63
C THR A 311 28.50 -46.57 3.89
N VAL A 312 29.83 -46.48 3.83
CA VAL A 312 30.54 -45.43 3.08
C VAL A 312 30.10 -45.40 1.62
N ARG A 313 29.91 -46.57 1.01
CA ARG A 313 29.43 -46.69 -0.37
C ARG A 313 28.03 -46.10 -0.54
N THR A 314 27.13 -46.33 0.42
CA THR A 314 25.79 -45.74 0.39
C THR A 314 25.86 -44.23 0.46
N TYR A 315 26.66 -43.68 1.39
CA TYR A 315 26.83 -42.24 1.53
C TYR A 315 27.45 -41.60 0.28
N GLN A 316 28.45 -42.25 -0.33
CA GLN A 316 29.05 -41.81 -1.60
C GLN A 316 28.03 -41.69 -2.73
N LYS A 317 27.12 -42.67 -2.85
CA LYS A 317 26.06 -42.62 -3.86
C LYS A 317 25.12 -41.44 -3.66
N TRP A 318 24.79 -41.12 -2.41
CA TRP A 318 23.98 -39.94 -2.09
C TRP A 318 24.72 -38.65 -2.45
N GLU A 319 25.98 -38.47 -2.07
CA GLU A 319 26.77 -37.26 -2.43
C GLU A 319 26.97 -37.07 -3.95
N ASN A 320 26.85 -38.14 -4.73
CA ASN A 320 27.00 -38.13 -6.18
C ASN A 320 25.65 -38.05 -6.92
N GLY A 321 24.52 -38.01 -6.21
CA GLY A 321 23.18 -38.00 -6.82
C GLY A 321 22.78 -39.32 -7.50
N GLU A 322 23.49 -40.43 -7.24
CA GLU A 322 23.16 -41.75 -7.82
C GLU A 322 21.90 -42.36 -7.19
N THR A 323 21.64 -42.05 -5.92
CA THR A 323 20.45 -42.47 -5.16
C THR A 323 20.07 -41.38 -4.16
N THR A 324 18.87 -41.45 -3.60
CA THR A 324 18.37 -40.51 -2.57
C THR A 324 18.27 -41.23 -1.22
N PRO A 325 18.61 -40.58 -0.08
CA PRO A 325 18.37 -41.15 1.23
C PRO A 325 16.87 -41.29 1.49
N ASP A 326 16.46 -42.33 2.20
CA ASP A 326 15.10 -42.44 2.72
C ASP A 326 14.87 -41.47 3.89
N GLY A 327 13.62 -41.36 4.37
CA GLY A 327 13.28 -40.44 5.45
C GLY A 327 14.07 -40.69 6.75
N HIS A 328 14.47 -41.93 7.04
CA HIS A 328 15.22 -42.26 8.25
C HIS A 328 16.67 -41.76 8.17
N TYR A 329 17.33 -41.99 7.04
CA TYR A 329 18.69 -41.49 6.82
C TYR A 329 18.74 -39.98 6.60
N LEU A 330 17.72 -39.41 5.98
CA LEU A 330 17.62 -37.96 5.81
C LEU A 330 17.60 -37.24 7.17
N LEU A 331 16.80 -37.71 8.13
CA LEU A 331 16.76 -37.14 9.48
C LEU A 331 18.14 -37.17 10.18
N ARG A 332 18.90 -38.26 10.01
CA ARG A 332 20.25 -38.39 10.56
C ARG A 332 21.25 -37.46 9.87
N LEU A 333 21.16 -37.34 8.55
CA LEU A 333 21.99 -36.44 7.75
C LEU A 333 21.76 -34.98 8.13
N LEU A 334 20.49 -34.54 8.23
CA LEU A 334 20.14 -33.17 8.63
C LEU A 334 20.74 -32.83 9.99
N ASN A 335 20.59 -33.73 10.97
CA ASN A 335 21.13 -33.53 12.31
C ASN A 335 22.67 -33.50 12.33
N TRP A 336 23.34 -34.48 11.72
CA TRP A 336 24.80 -34.61 11.79
C TRP A 336 25.54 -33.55 10.96
N LEU A 337 24.98 -33.13 9.83
CA LEU A 337 25.58 -32.12 8.95
C LEU A 337 25.19 -30.69 9.31
N ASP A 338 24.52 -30.47 10.46
CA ASP A 338 24.02 -29.16 10.92
C ASP A 338 23.26 -28.44 9.80
N ILE A 339 22.31 -29.16 9.19
CA ILE A 339 21.36 -28.62 8.22
C ILE A 339 20.05 -28.40 8.99
N ARG A 340 19.73 -27.13 9.22
CA ARG A 340 18.70 -26.72 10.19
C ARG A 340 17.32 -26.64 9.57
N ASP A 341 17.25 -26.36 8.28
CA ASP A 341 16.01 -26.32 7.53
C ASP A 341 15.95 -27.48 6.53
N VAL A 342 14.82 -28.18 6.47
CA VAL A 342 14.58 -29.20 5.45
C VAL A 342 14.52 -28.58 4.05
N GLN A 343 14.21 -27.28 3.93
CA GLN A 343 14.24 -26.58 2.65
C GLN A 343 15.66 -26.46 2.08
N ASP A 344 16.71 -26.52 2.91
CA ASP A 344 18.11 -26.44 2.46
C ASP A 344 18.54 -27.67 1.63
N VAL A 345 17.81 -28.79 1.75
CA VAL A 345 18.09 -30.03 1.00
C VAL A 345 17.13 -30.25 -0.16
N VAL A 346 16.34 -29.23 -0.51
CA VAL A 346 15.38 -29.28 -1.61
C VAL A 346 15.90 -28.42 -2.75
N ARG A 347 16.06 -29.06 -3.92
CA ARG A 347 16.19 -28.37 -5.20
C ARG A 347 14.81 -28.28 -5.84
N TYR A 348 14.43 -27.09 -6.28
CA TYR A 348 13.16 -26.89 -6.97
C TYR A 348 13.30 -27.14 -8.47
N THR A 349 12.37 -27.90 -9.03
CA THR A 349 12.25 -28.11 -10.47
C THR A 349 11.18 -27.19 -11.03
N GLU A 350 11.54 -26.43 -12.07
CA GLU A 350 10.61 -25.50 -12.74
C GLU A 350 9.61 -26.19 -13.66
#